data_AF-A0A2N9FB19-F1
#
_entry.id   AF-A0A2N9FB19-F1
#
_cell.length_a   1.000
_cell.length_b   1.000
_cell.length_c   1.000
_cell.angle_alpha   90.00
_cell.angle_beta   90.00
_cell.angle_gamma   90.00
#
_symmetry.space_group_name_H-M   'P 1'
#
loop_
_entity.id
_entity.type
_entity.pdbx_description
1 polymer ?
#
loop_
_entity_poly.entity_id
_entity_poly.type
_entity_poly.pdbx_seq_one_letter_code
_entity_poly.pdbx_strand_id
1 'polypeptide(L)'
;MASSSTQNKPETINLNDTPSVMPEVWRPYFLSINGPVSVTDSVMLNGATATAVAAGLCTPEDAKVLAGKTDPQIINDSLALTIQLLKESKKKVGQVKEENKRLKALVDSYADDLVIRSTEQGKTTDKLQKQYEKLLAEVKELTSRSIPK
;
A
#
# COMPACT_ATOMS: atom_id res chain seq x y z
N MET A 1 -4.00 28.47 -53.56
CA MET A 1 -2.92 27.47 -53.38
C MET A 1 -1.63 28.22 -53.13
N ALA A 2 -1.06 28.10 -51.93
CA ALA A 2 0.32 28.46 -51.63
C ALA A 2 0.72 27.66 -50.39
N SER A 3 1.32 26.49 -50.60
CA SER A 3 1.93 25.70 -49.54
C SER A 3 3.37 26.17 -49.36
N SER A 4 3.72 26.71 -48.19
CA SER A 4 5.12 26.95 -47.82
C SER A 4 5.63 25.76 -47.01
N SER A 5 6.64 25.08 -47.55
CA SER A 5 7.37 24.00 -46.90
C SER A 5 8.46 24.60 -46.01
N THR A 6 8.40 24.36 -44.70
CA THR A 6 9.49 24.68 -43.80
C THR A 6 10.52 23.56 -43.84
N GLN A 7 11.65 23.86 -44.45
CA GLN A 7 12.81 22.99 -44.55
C GLN A 7 13.40 22.80 -43.14
N ASN A 8 13.31 21.58 -42.62
CA ASN A 8 13.87 21.21 -41.32
C ASN A 8 15.42 21.25 -41.44
N LYS A 9 16.05 22.24 -40.81
CA LYS A 9 17.51 22.42 -40.82
C LYS A 9 18.12 21.33 -39.93
N PRO A 10 19.16 20.60 -40.37
CA PRO A 10 19.86 19.68 -39.48
C PRO A 10 20.57 20.49 -38.39
N GLU A 11 20.18 20.28 -37.14
CA GLU A 11 20.89 20.82 -35.98
C GLU A 11 22.33 20.29 -36.02
N THR A 12 23.26 21.20 -36.23
CA THR A 12 24.70 20.90 -36.22
C THR A 12 25.11 20.78 -34.76
N ILE A 13 25.42 19.56 -34.31
CA ILE A 13 25.86 19.30 -32.93
C ILE A 13 27.24 19.94 -32.77
N ASN A 14 27.30 21.08 -32.07
CA ASN A 14 28.55 21.73 -31.75
C ASN A 14 29.23 20.97 -30.60
N LEU A 15 30.35 20.29 -30.88
CA LEU A 15 31.10 19.52 -29.88
C LEU A 15 31.80 20.40 -28.82
N ASN A 16 31.80 21.73 -29.01
CA ASN A 16 32.31 22.70 -28.03
C ASN A 16 31.19 23.30 -27.16
N ASP A 17 29.91 22.93 -27.37
CA ASP A 17 28.86 23.32 -26.44
C ASP A 17 29.07 22.59 -25.11
N THR A 18 29.17 23.38 -24.05
CA THR A 18 29.25 22.84 -22.68
C THR A 18 28.00 21.99 -22.46
N PRO A 19 28.11 20.70 -22.09
CA PRO A 19 26.95 19.84 -21.97
C PRO A 19 25.96 20.49 -21.00
N SER A 20 24.72 20.68 -21.44
CA SER A 20 23.64 21.18 -20.59
C SER A 20 23.59 20.29 -19.35
N VAL A 21 23.99 20.87 -18.21
CA VAL A 21 24.04 20.18 -16.92
C VAL A 21 22.64 19.61 -16.70
N MET A 22 22.53 18.28 -16.62
CA MET A 22 21.26 17.65 -16.29
C MET A 22 20.77 18.26 -14.96
N PRO A 23 19.50 18.69 -14.86
CA PRO A 23 18.99 19.22 -13.61
C PRO A 23 19.20 18.18 -12.52
N GLU A 24 19.71 18.64 -11.37
CA GLU A 24 20.00 17.79 -10.23
C GLU A 24 18.69 17.14 -9.77
N VAL A 25 18.49 15.87 -10.13
CA VAL A 25 17.28 15.13 -9.76
C VAL A 25 17.37 14.88 -8.26
N TRP A 26 16.58 15.62 -7.48
CA TRP A 26 16.52 15.45 -6.04
C TRP A 26 16.13 14.00 -5.68
N ARG A 27 16.96 13.37 -4.85
CA ARG A 27 16.73 12.02 -4.33
C ARG A 27 16.78 12.06 -2.81
N PRO A 28 15.67 11.74 -2.12
CA PRO A 28 15.65 11.65 -0.66
C PRO A 28 16.70 10.68 -0.17
N TYR A 29 17.46 11.07 0.85
CA TYR A 29 18.36 10.17 1.56
C TYR A 29 18.20 10.40 3.06
N PHE A 30 17.90 9.33 3.79
CA PHE A 30 17.51 9.41 5.20
C PHE A 30 18.63 8.87 6.08
N LEU A 31 19.55 9.76 6.47
CA LEU A 31 20.64 9.45 7.40
C LEU A 31 20.39 10.10 8.75
N SER A 32 20.42 9.29 9.80
CA SER A 32 20.48 9.74 11.19
C SER A 32 21.91 9.63 11.71
N ILE A 33 22.16 10.19 12.91
CA ILE A 33 23.45 10.07 13.61
C ILE A 33 23.79 8.62 13.98
N ASN A 34 22.77 7.76 14.08
CA ASN A 34 22.90 6.33 14.36
C ASN A 34 23.03 5.47 13.09
N GLY A 35 23.04 6.08 11.90
CA GLY A 35 23.07 5.39 10.61
C GLY A 35 21.83 5.60 9.74
N PRO A 36 21.68 4.85 8.63
CA PRO A 36 20.53 4.93 7.74
C PRO A 36 19.22 4.61 8.46
N VAL A 37 18.16 5.37 8.15
CA VAL A 37 16.83 5.11 8.70
C VAL A 37 16.26 3.83 8.10
N SER A 38 15.81 2.93 8.97
CA SER A 38 15.24 1.63 8.65
C SER A 38 13.73 1.58 8.94
N VAL A 39 13.07 0.51 8.48
CA VAL A 39 11.63 0.29 8.72
C VAL A 39 11.26 0.06 10.19
N THR A 40 12.23 -0.29 11.03
CA THR A 40 12.00 -0.46 12.48
C THR A 40 12.09 0.85 13.25
N ASP A 41 12.59 1.92 12.63
CA ASP A 41 12.75 3.22 13.29
C ASP A 41 11.41 3.96 13.36
N SER A 42 11.08 4.44 14.56
CA SER A 42 9.83 5.16 14.80
C SER A 42 10.06 6.67 14.78
N VAL A 43 9.51 7.34 13.76
CA VAL A 43 9.46 8.82 13.66
C VAL A 43 8.73 9.45 14.85
N MET A 44 7.72 8.76 15.42
CA MET A 44 6.92 9.32 16.52
C MET A 44 7.59 9.19 17.89
N LEU A 45 8.51 8.23 18.05
CA LEU A 45 9.13 7.91 19.35
C LEU A 45 10.61 8.31 19.43
N ASN A 46 11.27 8.58 18.30
CA ASN A 46 12.67 8.96 18.25
C ASN A 46 12.86 10.29 17.50
N GLY A 47 13.25 11.33 18.24
CA GLY A 47 13.52 12.66 17.69
C GLY A 47 14.67 12.70 16.67
N ALA A 48 15.68 11.84 16.81
CA ALA A 48 16.79 11.75 15.86
C ALA A 48 16.34 11.11 14.53
N THR A 49 15.44 10.13 14.58
CA THR A 49 14.80 9.56 13.38
C THR A 49 13.87 10.58 12.73
N ALA A 50 13.06 11.28 13.52
CA ALA A 50 12.16 12.32 13.00
C ALA A 50 12.91 13.42 12.27
N THR A 51 14.04 13.88 12.84
CA THR A 51 14.90 14.91 12.25
C THR A 51 15.54 14.41 10.96
N ALA A 52 16.05 13.18 10.93
CA ALA A 52 16.64 12.57 9.73
C ALA A 52 15.63 12.42 8.59
N VAL A 53 14.40 11.98 8.91
CA VAL A 53 13.31 11.87 7.94
C VAL A 53 12.89 13.24 7.43
N ALA A 54 12.74 14.23 8.30
CA ALA A 54 12.42 15.60 7.89
C ALA A 54 13.49 16.19 6.96
N ALA A 55 14.78 16.03 7.31
CA ALA A 55 15.89 16.52 6.50
C ALA A 55 15.94 15.87 5.11
N GLY A 56 15.70 14.55 5.02
CA GLY A 56 15.68 13.84 3.74
C GLY A 56 14.45 14.16 2.87
N LEU A 57 13.41 14.80 3.42
CA LEU A 57 12.23 15.27 2.68
C LEU A 57 12.34 16.72 2.20
N CYS A 58 13.31 17.49 2.70
CA CYS A 58 13.56 18.86 2.23
C CYS A 58 14.30 18.85 0.89
N THR A 59 13.77 19.58 -0.10
CA THR A 59 14.49 19.83 -1.35
C THR A 59 15.61 20.85 -1.15
N PRO A 60 16.61 20.92 -2.04
CA PRO A 60 17.68 21.91 -1.96
C PRO A 60 17.13 23.35 -2.01
N GLU A 61 16.04 23.57 -2.74
CA GLU A 61 15.30 24.83 -2.80
C GLU A 61 14.64 25.17 -1.47
N ASP A 62 14.01 24.20 -0.79
CA ASP A 62 13.45 24.39 0.55
C ASP A 62 14.54 24.76 1.56
N ALA A 63 15.70 24.10 1.49
CA ALA A 63 16.84 24.39 2.36
C ALA A 63 17.39 25.81 2.13
N LYS A 64 17.46 26.29 0.88
CA LYS A 64 17.85 27.68 0.55
C LYS A 64 16.83 28.70 1.10
N VAL A 65 15.53 28.40 0.99
CA VAL A 65 14.46 29.24 1.55
C VAL A 65 14.55 29.29 3.08
N LEU A 66 14.79 28.16 3.73
CA LEU A 66 14.91 28.06 5.19
C LEU A 66 16.19 28.72 5.72
N ALA A 67 17.33 28.56 5.03
CA ALA A 67 18.61 29.11 5.44
C ALA A 67 18.72 30.64 5.31
N GLY A 68 17.97 31.24 4.37
CA GLY A 68 18.00 32.68 4.11
C GLY A 68 16.94 33.51 4.85
N LYS A 69 16.03 32.89 5.60
CA LYS A 69 14.82 33.56 6.09
C LYS A 69 14.66 33.44 7.60
N THR A 70 15.28 34.39 8.30
CA THR A 70 14.87 34.84 9.64
C THR A 70 13.67 35.80 9.56
N ASP A 71 12.83 35.68 8.53
CA ASP A 71 11.65 36.51 8.34
C ASP A 71 10.46 35.83 9.03
N PRO A 72 9.85 36.44 10.06
CA PRO A 72 8.69 35.91 10.76
C PRO A 72 7.54 35.45 9.85
N GLN A 73 7.43 36.02 8.63
CA GLN A 73 6.36 35.68 7.70
C GLN A 73 6.48 34.25 7.14
N ILE A 74 7.69 33.79 6.78
CA ILE A 74 7.89 32.42 6.28
C ILE A 74 7.68 31.37 7.37
N ILE A 75 8.07 31.69 8.62
CA ILE A 75 7.80 30.82 9.77
C ILE A 75 6.28 30.68 9.95
N ASN A 76 5.53 31.77 9.84
CA ASN A 76 4.07 31.76 10.00
C ASN A 76 3.36 30.98 8.88
N ASP A 77 3.78 31.17 7.62
CA ASP A 77 3.23 30.43 6.48
C ASP A 77 3.52 28.91 6.60
N SER A 78 4.73 28.53 7.02
CA SER A 78 5.10 27.13 7.24
C SER A 78 4.29 26.49 8.39
N LEU A 79 4.00 27.24 9.45
CA LEU A 79 3.17 26.81 10.57
C LEU A 79 1.71 26.64 10.14
N ALA A 80 1.17 27.58 9.36
CA ALA A 80 -0.18 27.50 8.81
C ALA A 80 -0.36 26.26 7.93
N LEU A 81 0.60 25.98 7.05
CA LEU A 81 0.61 24.78 6.22
C LEU A 81 0.66 23.51 7.07
N THR A 82 1.52 23.47 8.09
CA THR A 82 1.65 22.32 9.01
C THR A 82 0.34 22.06 9.76
N ILE A 83 -0.34 23.11 10.25
CA ILE A 83 -1.64 22.99 10.92
C ILE A 83 -2.71 22.43 9.96
N GLN A 84 -2.72 22.90 8.71
CA GLN A 84 -3.67 22.42 7.70
C GLN A 84 -3.44 20.94 7.38
N LEU A 85 -2.18 20.54 7.17
CA LEU A 85 -1.82 19.14 6.93
C LEU A 85 -2.17 18.25 8.12
N LEU A 86 -1.98 18.72 9.36
CA LEU A 86 -2.36 17.99 10.57
C LEU A 86 -3.88 17.80 10.69
N LYS A 87 -4.67 18.82 10.30
CA LYS A 87 -6.13 18.71 10.27
C LYS A 87 -6.59 17.66 9.25
N GLU A 88 -6.03 17.69 8.05
CA GLU A 88 -6.39 16.74 7.00
C GLU A 88 -5.94 15.31 7.33
N SER A 89 -4.74 15.14 7.89
CA SER A 89 -4.26 13.82 8.31
C SER A 89 -5.12 13.25 9.45
N LYS A 90 -5.51 14.06 10.44
CA LYS A 90 -6.42 13.66 11.52
C LYS A 90 -7.78 13.22 10.98
N LYS A 91 -8.33 13.93 9.99
CA LYS A 91 -9.58 13.56 9.31
C LYS A 91 -9.46 12.20 8.62
N LYS A 92 -8.40 12.00 7.83
CA LYS A 92 -8.14 10.72 7.14
C LYS A 92 -7.95 9.56 8.11
N VAL A 93 -7.23 9.77 9.23
CA VAL A 93 -7.09 8.76 10.29
C VAL A 93 -8.45 8.37 10.89
N GLY A 94 -9.35 9.34 11.08
CA GLY A 94 -10.72 9.08 11.53
C GLY A 94 -11.52 8.20 10.55
N GLN A 95 -11.41 8.48 9.24
CA GLN A 95 -12.07 7.69 8.19
C GLN A 95 -11.54 6.25 8.15
N VAL A 96 -10.22 6.08 8.11
CA VAL A 96 -9.58 4.75 8.11
C VAL A 96 -9.96 3.95 9.35
N LYS A 97 -10.07 4.59 10.52
CA LYS A 97 -10.51 3.92 11.76
C LYS A 97 -11.93 3.36 11.64
N GLU A 98 -12.84 4.08 10.98
CA GLU A 98 -14.22 3.64 10.80
C GLU A 98 -14.33 2.54 9.74
N GLU A 99 -13.59 2.64 8.63
CA GLU A 99 -13.48 1.57 7.64
C GLU A 99 -12.94 0.27 8.26
N ASN A 100 -11.91 0.37 9.10
CA ASN A 100 -11.37 -0.80 9.82
C ASN A 100 -12.40 -1.47 10.74
N LYS A 101 -13.30 -0.70 11.39
CA LYS A 101 -14.39 -1.30 12.17
C LYS A 101 -15.37 -2.07 11.27
N ARG A 102 -15.74 -1.50 10.12
CA ARG A 102 -16.63 -2.16 9.15
C ARG A 102 -16.00 -3.42 8.57
N LEU A 103 -14.72 -3.36 8.22
CA LEU A 103 -13.96 -4.52 7.75
C LEU A 103 -13.90 -5.60 8.82
N LYS A 104 -13.68 -5.25 10.09
CA LYS A 104 -13.72 -6.23 11.17
C LYS A 104 -15.09 -6.91 11.27
N ALA A 105 -16.18 -6.14 11.25
CA ALA A 105 -17.52 -6.70 11.31
C ALA A 105 -17.82 -7.63 10.11
N LEU A 106 -17.33 -7.28 8.92
CA LEU A 106 -17.44 -8.12 7.73
C LEU A 106 -16.66 -9.44 7.88
N VAL A 107 -15.44 -9.38 8.40
CA VAL A 107 -14.62 -10.58 8.66
C VAL A 107 -15.29 -11.48 9.69
N ASP A 108 -15.78 -10.93 10.79
CA ASP A 108 -16.51 -11.68 11.82
C ASP A 108 -17.75 -12.37 11.20
N SER A 109 -18.54 -11.64 10.41
CA SER A 109 -19.71 -12.19 9.70
C SER A 109 -19.35 -13.29 8.69
N TYR A 110 -18.23 -13.16 7.98
CA TYR A 110 -17.79 -14.17 7.02
C TYR A 110 -17.31 -15.43 7.73
N ALA A 111 -16.64 -15.29 8.88
CA ALA A 111 -16.24 -16.41 9.71
C ALA A 111 -17.46 -17.21 10.20
N ASP A 112 -18.51 -16.52 10.67
CA ASP A 112 -19.76 -17.16 11.11
C ASP A 112 -20.44 -17.92 9.96
N ASP A 113 -20.58 -17.29 8.79
CA ASP A 113 -21.19 -17.89 7.59
C ASP A 113 -20.39 -19.11 7.09
N LEU A 114 -19.06 -19.05 7.14
CA LEU A 114 -18.20 -20.18 6.79
C LEU A 114 -18.41 -21.37 7.74
N VAL A 115 -18.52 -21.11 9.05
CA VAL A 115 -18.81 -22.15 10.05
C VAL A 115 -20.17 -22.79 9.77
N ILE A 116 -21.21 -21.98 9.54
CA ILE A 116 -22.56 -22.48 9.23
C ILE A 116 -22.51 -23.41 8.02
N ARG A 117 -21.97 -22.95 6.89
CA ARG A 117 -21.86 -23.77 5.67
C ARG A 117 -21.07 -25.05 5.88
N SER A 118 -19.95 -24.99 6.60
CA SER A 118 -19.13 -26.16 6.89
C SER A 118 -19.90 -27.20 7.71
N THR A 119 -20.66 -26.77 8.72
CA THR A 119 -21.48 -27.69 9.53
C THR A 119 -22.62 -28.32 8.72
N GLU A 120 -23.27 -27.56 7.83
CA GLU A 120 -24.31 -28.09 6.95
C GLU A 120 -23.74 -29.10 5.95
N GLN A 121 -22.61 -28.77 5.33
CA GLN A 121 -21.91 -29.67 4.44
C GLN A 121 -21.52 -30.97 5.14
N GLY A 122 -20.96 -30.89 6.36
CA GLY A 122 -20.67 -32.06 7.18
C GLY A 122 -21.88 -32.96 7.40
N LYS A 123 -23.04 -32.40 7.75
CA LYS A 123 -24.30 -33.15 7.90
C LYS A 123 -24.70 -33.86 6.59
N THR A 124 -24.53 -33.22 5.44
CA THR A 124 -24.85 -33.83 4.14
C THR A 124 -23.88 -34.96 3.77
N THR A 125 -22.59 -34.80 4.06
CA THR A 125 -21.55 -35.81 3.85
C THR A 125 -21.81 -37.04 4.73
N ASP A 126 -22.09 -36.83 6.02
CA ASP A 126 -22.43 -37.93 6.95
C ASP A 126 -23.66 -38.71 6.49
N LYS A 127 -24.69 -38.00 6.00
CA LYS A 127 -25.90 -38.62 5.47
C LYS A 127 -25.60 -39.45 4.21
N LEU A 128 -24.80 -38.90 3.29
CA LEU A 128 -24.41 -39.60 2.07
C LEU A 128 -23.55 -40.83 2.36
N GLN A 129 -22.59 -40.72 3.29
CA GLN A 129 -21.75 -41.84 3.72
C GLN A 129 -22.60 -42.98 4.28
N LYS A 130 -23.57 -42.68 5.16
CA LYS A 130 -24.49 -43.70 5.70
C LYS A 130 -25.31 -44.38 4.61
N GLN A 131 -25.75 -43.65 3.59
CA GLN A 131 -26.46 -44.24 2.44
C GLN A 131 -25.55 -45.17 1.63
N TYR A 132 -24.30 -44.75 1.40
CA TYR A 132 -23.31 -45.55 0.69
C TYR A 132 -23.00 -46.86 1.44
N GLU A 133 -22.75 -46.80 2.75
CA GLU A 133 -22.50 -47.98 3.58
C GLU A 133 -23.67 -48.96 3.58
N LYS A 134 -24.90 -48.44 3.67
CA LYS A 134 -26.13 -49.24 3.59
C LYS A 134 -26.23 -49.96 2.24
N LEU A 135 -26.05 -49.24 1.14
CA LEU A 135 -26.11 -49.80 -0.22
C LEU A 135 -25.02 -50.86 -0.43
N LEU A 136 -23.80 -50.61 0.06
CA LEU A 136 -22.70 -51.58 -0.02
C LEU A 136 -23.03 -52.88 0.72
N ALA A 137 -23.68 -52.81 1.87
CA ALA A 137 -24.12 -53.99 2.62
C ALA A 137 -25.18 -54.79 1.85
N GLU A 138 -26.15 -54.12 1.25
CA GLU A 138 -27.22 -54.74 0.44
C GLU A 138 -26.65 -55.44 -0.80
N VAL A 139 -25.72 -54.80 -1.52
CA VAL A 139 -25.03 -55.42 -2.67
C VAL A 139 -24.29 -56.69 -2.25
N LYS A 140 -23.58 -56.68 -1.11
CA LYS A 140 -22.86 -57.87 -0.60
C LYS A 140 -23.81 -59.01 -0.26
N GLU A 141 -24.96 -58.72 0.34
CA GLU A 141 -25.98 -59.72 0.66
C GLU A 141 -26.53 -60.38 -0.63
N LEU A 142 -26.87 -59.58 -1.63
CA LEU A 142 -27.39 -60.06 -2.91
C LEU A 142 -26.38 -60.97 -3.64
N THR A 143 -25.10 -60.60 -3.67
CA THR A 143 -24.05 -61.46 -4.24
C THR A 143 -23.88 -62.77 -3.49
N SER A 144 -24.13 -62.79 -2.18
CA SER A 144 -24.03 -64.01 -1.37
C SER A 144 -25.20 -64.97 -1.60
N ARG A 145 -26.39 -64.45 -1.90
CA ARG A 145 -27.59 -65.25 -2.23
C ARG A 145 -27.58 -65.81 -3.65
N SER A 146 -26.89 -65.15 -4.58
CA SER A 146 -26.95 -65.46 -6.01
C SER A 146 -25.99 -66.55 -6.47
N ILE A 147 -25.18 -67.17 -5.59
CA ILE A 147 -24.30 -68.28 -5.95
C ILE A 147 -25.10 -69.59 -5.86
N PRO A 148 -25.51 -70.22 -6.97
CA PRO A 148 -26.08 -71.56 -6.94
C PRO A 148 -24.93 -72.58 -6.85
N LYS A 149 -25.09 -73.61 -6.03
CA LYS A 149 -24.23 -74.80 -6.06
C LYS A 149 -24.57 -75.68 -7.26
#